data_AF-A0A7M1SP29-F1
#
_entry.id   AF-A0A7M1SP29-F1
#
_cell.length_a   1.000
_cell.length_b   1.000
_cell.length_c   1.000
_cell.angle_alpha   90.00
_cell.angle_beta   90.00
_cell.angle_gamma   90.00
#
_symmetry.space_group_name_H-M   'P 1'
#
loop_
_entity.id
_entity.type
_entity.pdbx_description
1 polymer ?
#
loop_
_entity_poly.entity_id
_entity_poly.type
_entity_poly.pdbx_seq_one_letter_code
_entity_poly.pdbx_strand_id
1 'polypeptide(L)'
;MIVVTTNEIPGYRIDAVMGEVMGLTVRAANIGQNFVASFRSIGGGEVTEYTQLVYESRQEVMNRMVSEAQRRGANAVIGMRFDTGDIAQSFSEVCAYGTAVYALPIGEDEEGHTKQSAQIAARGGVESAPTGQGPSVSTPPPAAGYGAQAPVAPAPTYGQQPPGQQSPPAYGQQPPPPPSPYGQNPYQ
;
A
#
# COMPACT_ATOMS: atom_id res chain seq x y z
N MET A 1 -9.07 -13.09 -9.14
CA MET A 1 -8.20 -13.13 -7.94
C MET A 1 -9.04 -12.74 -6.74
N ILE A 2 -8.91 -13.46 -5.63
CA ILE A 2 -9.59 -13.09 -4.37
C ILE A 2 -8.82 -11.94 -3.73
N VAL A 3 -9.52 -10.88 -3.29
CA VAL A 3 -8.91 -9.80 -2.52
C VAL A 3 -9.79 -9.53 -1.31
N VAL A 4 -9.24 -9.63 -0.11
CA VAL A 4 -9.98 -9.45 1.14
C VAL A 4 -9.27 -8.51 2.09
N THR A 5 -10.05 -7.80 2.90
CA THR A 5 -9.53 -6.95 3.98
C THR A 5 -9.23 -7.75 5.25
N THR A 6 -9.72 -8.97 5.37
CA THR A 6 -9.39 -9.89 6.48
C THR A 6 -7.99 -10.49 6.30
N ASN A 7 -7.35 -10.91 7.40
CA ASN A 7 -6.06 -11.60 7.34
C ASN A 7 -6.20 -13.09 6.96
N GLU A 8 -7.42 -13.61 7.01
CA GLU A 8 -7.76 -15.00 6.68
C GLU A 8 -8.90 -15.03 5.67
N ILE A 9 -9.03 -16.14 4.95
CA ILE A 9 -10.12 -16.38 4.00
C ILE A 9 -10.87 -17.63 4.49
N PRO A 10 -12.04 -17.49 5.15
CA PRO A 10 -12.81 -18.64 5.63
C PRO A 10 -13.08 -19.66 4.51
N GLY A 11 -12.85 -20.94 4.80
CA GLY A 11 -12.92 -22.01 3.79
C GLY A 11 -11.72 -22.09 2.85
N TYR A 12 -10.62 -21.41 3.13
CA TYR A 12 -9.37 -21.56 2.39
C TYR A 12 -8.19 -21.77 3.33
N ARG A 13 -7.22 -22.56 2.88
CA ARG A 13 -5.89 -22.68 3.49
C ARG A 13 -4.89 -21.85 2.69
N ILE A 14 -4.07 -21.07 3.38
CA ILE A 14 -2.92 -20.39 2.76
C ILE A 14 -1.79 -21.41 2.60
N ASP A 15 -1.42 -21.69 1.35
CA ASP A 15 -0.38 -22.65 0.97
C ASP A 15 0.99 -21.98 0.83
N ALA A 16 1.01 -20.74 0.33
CA ALA A 16 2.24 -19.95 0.20
C ALA A 16 1.99 -18.46 0.44
N VAL A 17 3.01 -17.76 0.95
CA VAL A 17 3.02 -16.31 1.15
C VAL A 17 4.10 -15.70 0.27
N MET A 18 3.72 -14.72 -0.56
CA MET A 18 4.58 -14.09 -1.59
C MET A 18 4.94 -12.63 -1.23
N GLY A 19 4.78 -12.30 0.06
CA GLY A 19 5.11 -11.01 0.62
C GLY A 19 4.10 -9.92 0.28
N GLU A 20 4.51 -8.69 0.59
CA GLU A 20 3.71 -7.49 0.37
C GLU A 20 3.63 -7.13 -1.12
N VAL A 21 2.46 -6.63 -1.54
CA VAL A 21 2.20 -6.12 -2.89
C VAL A 21 1.46 -4.79 -2.79
N MET A 22 1.72 -3.89 -3.74
CA MET A 22 1.12 -2.56 -3.76
C MET A 22 0.77 -2.08 -5.17
N GLY A 23 -0.18 -1.15 -5.22
CA GLY A 23 -0.43 -0.31 -6.37
C GLY A 23 -0.55 1.13 -5.89
N LEU A 24 0.09 2.05 -6.60
CA LEU A 24 0.11 3.47 -6.26
C LEU A 24 -0.28 4.33 -7.45
N THR A 25 -0.89 5.47 -7.20
CA THR A 25 -1.13 6.53 -8.19
C THR A 25 -1.05 7.89 -7.50
N VAL A 26 -0.60 8.90 -8.23
CA VAL A 26 -0.51 10.28 -7.76
C VAL A 26 -1.42 11.15 -8.62
N ARG A 27 -2.28 11.95 -7.99
CA ARG A 27 -3.21 12.87 -8.63
C ARG A 27 -2.83 14.30 -8.32
N ALA A 28 -2.89 15.19 -9.31
CA ALA A 28 -2.69 16.61 -9.07
C ALA A 28 -3.95 17.21 -8.42
N ALA A 29 -3.78 17.87 -7.27
CA ALA A 29 -4.83 18.58 -6.55
C ALA A 29 -5.49 19.69 -7.40
N ASN A 30 -4.75 20.23 -8.38
CA ASN A 30 -5.23 21.29 -9.27
C ASN A 30 -6.23 20.80 -10.32
N ILE A 31 -6.33 19.49 -10.58
CA ILE A 31 -7.42 18.93 -11.39
C ILE A 31 -8.75 19.22 -10.68
N GLY A 32 -8.78 19.10 -9.35
CA GLY A 32 -9.96 19.35 -8.55
C GLY A 32 -10.40 20.83 -8.47
N GLN A 33 -9.45 21.77 -8.36
CA GLN A 33 -9.76 23.21 -8.23
C GLN A 33 -10.64 23.73 -9.38
N ASN A 34 -10.39 23.24 -10.60
CA ASN A 34 -11.21 23.58 -11.77
C ASN A 34 -12.63 23.02 -11.67
N PHE A 35 -12.80 21.82 -11.11
CA PHE A 35 -14.13 21.23 -10.88
C PHE A 35 -14.88 21.93 -9.73
N VAL A 36 -14.25 22.19 -8.58
CA VAL A 36 -14.88 22.94 -7.46
C VAL A 36 -15.34 24.34 -7.88
N ALA A 37 -14.60 25.03 -8.75
CA ALA A 37 -15.00 26.33 -9.28
C ALA A 37 -16.29 26.26 -10.12
N SER A 38 -16.52 25.14 -10.83
CA SER A 38 -17.75 24.90 -11.59
C SER A 38 -18.95 24.50 -10.72
N PHE A 39 -18.72 23.85 -9.56
CA PHE A 39 -19.77 23.32 -8.68
C PHE A 39 -20.13 24.20 -7.47
N ARG A 40 -19.39 25.27 -7.17
CA ARG A 40 -19.77 26.26 -6.13
C ARG A 40 -21.16 26.90 -6.32
N SER A 41 -21.82 26.66 -7.46
CA SER A 41 -23.19 27.07 -7.78
C SER A 41 -24.28 26.07 -7.36
N ILE A 42 -23.95 24.84 -6.96
CA ILE A 42 -24.92 23.79 -6.59
C ILE A 42 -24.67 23.40 -5.11
N GLY A 43 -25.66 23.65 -4.26
CA GLY A 43 -25.53 23.58 -2.79
C GLY A 43 -24.94 22.27 -2.23
N GLY A 44 -24.09 22.43 -1.20
CA GLY A 44 -23.57 21.52 -0.17
C GLY A 44 -23.64 19.98 -0.24
N GLY A 45 -23.87 19.37 -1.40
CA GLY A 45 -23.92 17.93 -1.61
C GLY A 45 -22.57 17.31 -1.98
N GLU A 46 -22.62 16.05 -2.41
CA GLU A 46 -21.49 15.34 -2.99
C GLU A 46 -20.96 16.08 -4.24
N VAL A 47 -19.64 16.15 -4.38
CA VAL A 47 -19.00 16.64 -5.60
C VAL A 47 -18.74 15.45 -6.51
N THR A 48 -19.71 15.12 -7.36
CA THR A 48 -19.75 13.90 -8.18
C THR A 48 -18.45 13.64 -8.94
N GLU A 49 -17.83 14.67 -9.50
CA GLU A 49 -16.58 14.59 -10.27
C GLU A 49 -15.40 14.21 -9.39
N TYR A 50 -15.37 14.69 -8.15
CA TYR A 50 -14.35 14.29 -7.18
C TYR A 50 -14.57 12.87 -6.69
N THR A 51 -15.83 12.48 -6.44
CA THR A 51 -16.13 11.09 -6.10
C THR A 51 -15.70 10.15 -7.22
N GLN A 52 -16.02 10.51 -8.47
CA GLN A 52 -15.62 9.76 -9.65
C GLN A 52 -14.09 9.66 -9.75
N LEU A 53 -13.37 10.77 -9.55
CA LEU A 53 -11.90 10.78 -9.55
C LEU A 53 -11.31 9.86 -8.47
N VAL A 54 -11.87 9.87 -7.26
CA VAL A 54 -11.42 8.99 -6.15
C VAL A 54 -11.74 7.53 -6.49
N TYR A 55 -12.91 7.26 -7.06
CA TYR A 55 -13.31 5.91 -7.48
C TYR A 55 -12.35 5.35 -8.55
N GLU A 56 -12.08 6.13 -9.60
CA GLU A 56 -11.15 5.76 -10.66
C GLU A 56 -9.73 5.53 -10.13
N SER A 57 -9.28 6.39 -9.20
CA SER A 57 -7.98 6.24 -8.56
C SER A 57 -7.89 4.94 -7.76
N ARG A 58 -8.93 4.59 -7.01
CA ARG A 58 -9.01 3.31 -6.27
C ARG A 58 -9.00 2.11 -7.20
N GLN A 59 -9.73 2.16 -8.32
CA GLN A 59 -9.71 1.08 -9.30
C GLN A 59 -8.34 0.91 -9.95
N GLU A 60 -7.67 2.01 -10.30
CA GLU A 60 -6.34 1.98 -10.89
C GLU A 60 -5.31 1.32 -9.97
N VAL A 61 -5.25 1.73 -8.70
CA VAL A 61 -4.28 1.16 -7.75
C VAL A 61 -4.58 -0.29 -7.41
N MET A 62 -5.87 -0.65 -7.34
CA MET A 62 -6.28 -2.04 -7.16
C MET A 62 -5.81 -2.93 -8.29
N ASN A 63 -5.98 -2.49 -9.54
CA ASN A 63 -5.53 -3.23 -10.70
C ASN A 63 -4.00 -3.40 -10.71
N ARG A 64 -3.25 -2.37 -10.31
CA ARG A 64 -1.78 -2.43 -10.19
C ARG A 64 -1.32 -3.43 -9.12
N MET A 65 -1.93 -3.39 -7.92
CA MET A 65 -1.65 -4.34 -6.83
C MET A 65 -1.97 -5.79 -7.24
N VAL A 66 -3.14 -6.01 -7.87
CA VAL A 66 -3.54 -7.34 -8.37
C VAL A 66 -2.57 -7.83 -9.45
N SER A 67 -2.18 -6.97 -10.38
CA SER A 67 -1.22 -7.32 -11.43
C SER A 67 0.13 -7.70 -10.85
N GLU A 68 0.57 -7.01 -9.80
CA GLU A 68 1.78 -7.38 -9.07
C GLU A 68 1.66 -8.74 -8.38
N ALA A 69 0.56 -9.00 -7.66
CA ALA A 69 0.29 -10.28 -7.02
C ALA A 69 0.30 -11.44 -8.03
N GLN A 70 -0.36 -11.26 -9.18
CA GLN A 70 -0.38 -12.24 -10.27
C GLN A 70 1.02 -12.51 -10.82
N ARG A 71 1.85 -11.48 -10.99
CA ARG A 71 3.24 -11.61 -11.46
C ARG A 71 4.10 -12.44 -10.52
N ARG A 72 3.78 -12.45 -9.22
CA ARG A 72 4.44 -13.26 -8.19
C ARG A 72 3.86 -14.67 -8.06
N GLY A 73 2.82 -15.01 -8.84
CA GLY A 73 2.15 -16.31 -8.81
C GLY A 73 1.03 -16.41 -7.77
N ALA A 74 0.61 -15.31 -7.15
CA ALA A 74 -0.47 -15.34 -6.17
C ALA A 74 -1.82 -15.54 -6.86
N ASN A 75 -2.76 -16.15 -6.12
CA ASN A 75 -4.16 -16.24 -6.53
C ASN A 75 -5.11 -15.46 -5.59
N ALA A 76 -4.56 -14.91 -4.50
CA ALA A 76 -5.27 -14.07 -3.56
C ALA A 76 -4.39 -12.96 -2.92
N VAL A 77 -5.03 -11.91 -2.43
CA VAL A 77 -4.44 -10.88 -1.56
C VAL A 77 -5.26 -10.76 -0.28
N ILE A 78 -4.60 -10.89 0.87
CA ILE A 78 -5.21 -10.75 2.20
C ILE A 78 -4.75 -9.47 2.89
N GLY A 79 -5.46 -9.06 3.94
CA GLY A 79 -5.10 -7.89 4.74
C GLY A 79 -5.11 -6.59 3.93
N MET A 80 -5.86 -6.55 2.82
CA MET A 80 -5.81 -5.43 1.88
C MET A 80 -6.29 -4.14 2.54
N ARG A 81 -5.57 -3.04 2.31
CA ARG A 81 -5.93 -1.70 2.78
C ARG A 81 -5.73 -0.68 1.67
N PHE A 82 -6.39 0.46 1.85
CA PHE A 82 -6.05 1.68 1.13
C PHE A 82 -5.35 2.65 2.07
N ASP A 83 -4.36 3.36 1.54
CA ASP A 83 -3.76 4.53 2.17
C ASP A 83 -3.85 5.72 1.22
N THR A 84 -3.88 6.92 1.79
CA THR A 84 -3.88 8.17 1.04
C THR A 84 -3.01 9.18 1.76
N GLY A 85 -2.15 9.87 1.02
CA GLY A 85 -1.26 10.89 1.58
C GLY A 85 -1.16 12.09 0.65
N ASP A 86 -0.84 13.26 1.21
CA ASP A 86 -0.54 14.44 0.39
C ASP A 86 0.95 14.49 0.06
N ILE A 87 1.26 14.62 -1.23
CA ILE A 87 2.60 14.83 -1.75
C ILE A 87 2.75 16.30 -2.13
N ALA A 88 3.51 17.04 -1.32
CA ALA A 88 3.62 18.50 -1.45
C ALA A 88 2.24 19.19 -1.42
N GLN A 89 2.18 20.48 -1.76
CA GLN A 89 0.92 21.25 -1.69
C GLN A 89 -0.08 20.93 -2.81
N SER A 90 0.30 20.16 -3.82
CA SER A 90 -0.46 20.07 -5.08
C SER A 90 -0.65 18.65 -5.60
N PHE A 91 -0.26 17.62 -4.86
CA PHE A 91 -0.50 16.24 -5.27
C PHE A 91 -1.01 15.41 -4.11
N SER A 92 -1.85 14.44 -4.41
CA SER A 92 -2.28 13.41 -3.47
C SER A 92 -1.96 12.03 -4.03
N GLU A 93 -1.49 11.16 -3.16
CA GLU A 93 -1.26 9.75 -3.41
C GLU A 93 -2.48 8.94 -2.97
N VAL A 94 -2.80 7.93 -3.78
CA VAL A 94 -3.64 6.81 -3.36
C VAL A 94 -2.81 5.55 -3.51
N CYS A 95 -2.78 4.72 -2.48
CA CYS A 95 -2.10 3.44 -2.45
C CYS A 95 -3.08 2.34 -2.04
N ALA A 96 -3.03 1.19 -2.72
CA ALA A 96 -3.63 -0.06 -2.25
C ALA A 96 -2.50 -1.04 -1.97
N TYR A 97 -2.53 -1.70 -0.82
CA TYR A 97 -1.51 -2.68 -0.43
C TYR A 97 -2.12 -3.86 0.32
N GLY A 98 -1.40 -4.97 0.36
CA GLY A 98 -1.77 -6.17 1.11
C GLY A 98 -0.71 -7.26 1.01
N THR A 99 -1.03 -8.46 1.46
CA THR A 99 -0.13 -9.62 1.38
C THR A 99 -0.59 -10.57 0.29
N ALA A 100 0.25 -10.81 -0.71
CA ALA A 100 0.00 -11.76 -1.77
C ALA A 100 0.19 -13.20 -1.26
N VAL A 101 -0.79 -14.05 -1.52
CA VAL A 101 -0.80 -15.44 -1.07
C VAL A 101 -1.30 -16.39 -2.15
N TYR A 102 -0.93 -17.66 -2.03
CA TYR A 102 -1.59 -18.75 -2.73
C TYR A 102 -2.55 -19.45 -1.77
N ALA A 103 -3.85 -19.34 -2.03
CA ALA A 103 -4.91 -19.89 -1.21
C ALA A 103 -5.61 -21.05 -1.92
N LEU A 104 -5.78 -22.16 -1.21
CA LEU A 104 -6.47 -23.36 -1.69
C LEU A 104 -7.82 -23.49 -0.98
N PRO A 105 -8.92 -23.73 -1.70
CA PRO A 105 -10.20 -24.04 -1.07
C PRO A 105 -10.09 -25.37 -0.31
N ILE A 106 -10.59 -25.43 0.92
CA ILE A 106 -10.63 -26.68 1.69
C ILE A 106 -11.94 -27.45 1.44
N GLY A 107 -11.83 -28.77 1.40
CA GLY A 107 -12.93 -29.70 1.09
C GLY A 107 -13.95 -29.85 2.23
N GLU A 108 -15.08 -30.50 1.94
CA GLU A 108 -16.16 -30.75 2.93
C GLU A 108 -15.66 -31.57 4.13
N ASP A 109 -14.68 -32.43 3.91
CA ASP A 109 -14.09 -33.28 4.95
C ASP A 109 -13.06 -32.54 5.84
N GLU A 110 -12.73 -31.27 5.54
CA GLU A 110 -11.77 -30.47 6.30
C GLU A 110 -12.46 -29.52 7.29
N GLU A 111 -11.87 -29.33 8.47
CA GLU A 111 -12.37 -28.40 9.49
C GLU A 111 -12.28 -26.95 9.00
N GLY A 112 -13.32 -26.15 9.28
CA GLY A 112 -13.38 -24.75 8.84
C GLY A 112 -13.86 -24.56 7.40
N HIS A 113 -14.30 -25.63 6.73
CA HIS A 113 -14.89 -25.51 5.41
C HIS A 113 -16.15 -24.65 5.43
N THR A 114 -16.41 -24.02 4.29
CA THR A 114 -17.68 -23.37 4.02
C THR A 114 -18.40 -24.15 2.92
N LYS A 115 -19.71 -23.97 2.80
CA LYS A 115 -20.46 -24.52 1.66
C LYS A 115 -19.86 -24.09 0.32
N GLN A 116 -19.33 -22.87 0.26
CA GLN A 116 -18.66 -22.34 -0.92
C GLN A 116 -17.32 -23.06 -1.17
N SER A 117 -16.48 -23.23 -0.16
CA SER A 117 -15.17 -23.87 -0.36
C SER A 117 -15.29 -25.33 -0.77
N ALA A 118 -16.20 -26.08 -0.14
CA ALA A 118 -16.50 -27.46 -0.50
C ALA A 118 -16.92 -27.59 -1.98
N GLN A 119 -17.80 -26.69 -2.46
CA GLN A 119 -18.22 -26.66 -3.85
C GLN A 119 -17.09 -26.31 -4.82
N ILE A 120 -16.19 -25.41 -4.46
CA ILE A 120 -15.05 -25.03 -5.30
C ILE A 120 -14.01 -26.16 -5.34
N ALA A 121 -13.72 -26.78 -4.19
CA ALA A 121 -12.82 -27.92 -4.09
C ALA A 121 -13.33 -29.10 -4.93
N ALA A 122 -14.64 -29.40 -4.87
CA ALA A 122 -15.27 -30.47 -5.65
C ALA A 122 -15.21 -30.26 -7.18
N ARG A 123 -15.02 -29.01 -7.65
CA ARG A 123 -14.89 -28.68 -9.08
C ARG A 123 -13.45 -28.75 -9.61
N GLY A 124 -12.49 -29.19 -8.79
CA GLY A 124 -11.08 -29.26 -9.17
C GLY A 124 -10.25 -28.03 -8.78
N GLY A 125 -10.75 -27.20 -7.86
CA GLY A 125 -10.01 -26.04 -7.34
C GLY A 125 -10.11 -24.78 -8.20
N VAL A 126 -9.31 -23.77 -7.87
CA VAL A 126 -9.25 -22.51 -8.63
C VAL A 126 -8.56 -22.81 -9.96
N GLU A 127 -9.31 -22.81 -11.06
CA GLU A 127 -8.77 -22.97 -12.41
C GLU A 127 -7.54 -22.06 -12.57
N SER A 128 -6.41 -22.65 -12.94
CA SER A 128 -5.14 -21.95 -13.16
C SER A 128 -5.40 -20.67 -13.94
N ALA A 129 -4.85 -19.55 -13.48
CA ALA A 129 -5.01 -18.26 -14.15
C ALA A 129 -4.83 -18.46 -15.66
N PRO A 130 -5.74 -17.91 -16.51
CA PRO A 130 -5.61 -18.09 -17.94
C PRO A 130 -4.22 -17.64 -18.35
N THR A 131 -3.45 -18.55 -18.98
CA THR A 131 -2.21 -18.23 -19.70
C THR A 131 -2.47 -17.34 -20.94
N GLY A 132 -3.68 -16.82 -21.09
CA GLY A 132 -4.00 -15.77 -22.04
C GLY A 132 -3.31 -14.49 -21.62
N GLN A 133 -2.60 -13.88 -22.57
CA GLN A 133 -2.08 -12.51 -22.48
C GLN A 133 -3.07 -11.67 -21.69
N GLY A 134 -2.64 -11.22 -20.50
CA GLY A 134 -3.42 -10.26 -19.72
C GLY A 134 -3.82 -9.08 -20.64
N PRO A 135 -4.92 -8.36 -20.34
CA PRO A 135 -5.26 -7.16 -21.10
C PRO A 135 -3.99 -6.38 -21.29
N SER A 136 -3.63 -6.05 -22.54
CA SER A 136 -2.38 -5.38 -22.88
C SER A 136 -2.20 -4.23 -21.91
N VAL A 137 -1.41 -4.47 -20.86
CA VAL A 137 -1.19 -3.49 -19.82
C VAL A 137 -0.35 -2.49 -20.57
N SER A 138 -0.93 -1.34 -20.89
CA SER A 138 -0.13 -0.20 -21.28
C SER A 138 0.93 -0.11 -20.19
N THR A 139 2.17 -0.38 -20.57
CA THR A 139 3.32 -0.15 -19.71
C THR A 139 3.04 1.18 -19.04
N PRO A 140 2.96 1.27 -17.70
CA PRO A 140 2.87 2.58 -17.08
C PRO A 140 3.95 3.41 -17.76
N PRO A 141 3.62 4.61 -18.27
CA PRO A 141 4.62 5.41 -18.96
C PRO A 141 5.86 5.41 -18.08
N PRO A 142 7.07 5.20 -18.65
CA PRO A 142 8.28 5.30 -17.85
C PRO A 142 8.13 6.58 -17.05
N ALA A 143 8.27 6.50 -15.72
CA ALA A 143 8.08 7.62 -14.81
C ALA A 143 8.66 8.83 -15.53
N ALA A 144 7.79 9.75 -15.98
CA ALA A 144 8.17 10.80 -16.91
C ALA A 144 9.43 11.39 -16.32
N GLY A 145 10.54 11.27 -17.06
CA GLY A 145 11.87 11.38 -16.47
C GLY A 145 11.89 12.55 -15.52
N TYR A 146 12.32 12.31 -14.27
CA TYR A 146 12.68 13.38 -13.35
C TYR A 146 13.88 14.12 -13.97
N GLY A 147 13.59 14.89 -15.01
CA GLY A 147 14.49 15.77 -15.70
C GLY A 147 14.63 17.02 -14.86
N ALA A 148 15.88 17.37 -14.62
CA ALA A 148 16.36 18.46 -13.78
C ALA A 148 16.05 18.26 -12.28
N GLN A 149 17.02 17.67 -11.59
CA GLN A 149 17.31 18.05 -10.21
C GLN A 149 17.24 19.59 -10.11
N ALA A 150 16.35 20.11 -9.28
CA ALA A 150 16.54 21.47 -8.78
C ALA A 150 17.96 21.56 -8.19
N PRO A 151 18.69 22.67 -8.37
CA PRO A 151 20.05 22.78 -7.86
C PRO A 151 20.03 22.46 -6.36
N VAL A 152 20.76 21.40 -6.00
CA VAL A 152 21.02 21.06 -4.62
C VAL A 152 21.67 22.30 -4.01
N ALA A 153 21.04 22.90 -3.00
CA ALA A 153 21.66 24.00 -2.27
C ALA A 153 23.07 23.51 -1.82
N PRO A 154 24.13 24.31 -1.99
CA PRO A 154 25.45 23.88 -1.59
C PRO A 154 25.43 23.51 -0.12
N ALA A 155 25.99 22.35 0.21
CA ALA A 155 26.21 21.96 1.60
C ALA A 155 26.94 23.09 2.33
N PRO A 156 26.62 23.37 3.61
CA PRO A 156 27.35 24.36 4.37
C PRO A 156 28.83 23.99 4.37
N THR A 157 29.67 24.89 3.87
CA THR A 157 31.12 24.74 3.88
C THR A 157 31.57 24.73 5.33
N TYR A 158 31.78 23.55 5.90
CA TYR A 158 32.50 23.43 7.16
C TYR A 158 33.94 23.85 6.88
N GLY A 159 34.28 25.06 7.35
CA GLY A 159 35.63 25.61 7.22
C GLY A 159 36.65 24.63 7.77
N GLN A 160 37.73 24.41 7.02
CA GLN A 160 38.83 23.56 7.47
C GLN A 160 39.40 24.13 8.77
N GLN A 161 39.22 23.38 9.86
CA GLN A 161 39.85 23.68 11.14
C GLN A 161 41.34 23.31 11.03
N PRO A 162 42.28 24.20 11.38
CA PRO A 162 43.71 23.91 11.25
C PRO A 162 44.14 22.75 12.18
N PRO A 163 45.15 21.96 11.78
CA PRO A 163 45.53 20.76 12.51
C PRO A 163 46.34 21.11 13.76
N GLY A 164 45.75 20.91 14.93
CA GLY A 164 46.46 21.03 16.20
C GLY A 164 45.50 20.99 17.39
N GLN A 165 45.68 19.97 18.24
CA GLN A 165 44.99 19.71 19.52
C GLN A 165 43.61 19.02 19.41
N GLN A 166 43.64 17.70 19.26
CA GLN A 166 42.57 16.84 19.76
C GLN A 166 43.00 16.24 21.10
N SER A 167 42.41 16.71 22.20
CA SER A 167 42.22 15.88 23.39
C SER A 167 40.90 15.12 23.19
N PRO A 168 40.80 13.83 23.56
CA PRO A 168 39.54 13.10 23.40
C PRO A 168 38.47 13.68 24.35
N PRO A 169 37.21 13.89 23.91
CA PRO A 169 36.14 14.24 24.84
C PRO A 169 35.81 13.03 25.72
N ALA A 170 35.78 13.28 27.03
CA ALA A 170 35.34 12.33 28.04
C ALA A 170 33.91 11.83 27.74
N TYR A 171 33.69 10.53 27.86
CA TYR A 171 32.36 9.91 27.82
C TYR A 171 31.53 10.41 29.01
N GLY A 172 30.86 11.55 28.82
CA GLY A 172 29.93 12.15 29.76
C GLY A 172 28.55 11.48 29.66
N GLN A 173 28.26 10.66 30.67
CA GLN A 173 26.96 10.23 31.20
C GLN A 173 25.72 10.46 30.32
N GLN A 174 25.21 9.36 29.77
CA GLN A 174 23.90 9.28 29.16
C GLN A 174 22.81 9.54 30.23
N PRO A 175 21.79 10.38 29.99
CA PRO A 175 20.70 10.56 30.94
C PRO A 175 19.91 9.25 31.13
N PRO A 176 19.39 8.96 32.33
CA PRO A 176 18.64 7.73 32.58
C PRO A 176 17.34 7.69 31.75
N PRO A 177 16.89 6.48 31.33
CA PRO A 177 15.67 6.33 30.57
C PRO A 177 14.42 6.73 31.39
N PRO A 178 13.33 7.15 30.73
CA PRO A 178 12.08 7.47 31.42
C PRO A 178 11.48 6.22 32.10
N PRO A 179 10.75 6.40 33.22
CA PRO A 179 10.13 5.28 33.92
C PRO A 179 9.09 4.57 33.07
N SER A 180 9.09 3.23 33.14
CA SER A 180 8.19 2.36 32.39
C SER A 180 6.73 2.54 32.84
N PRO A 181 5.74 2.60 31.92
CA PRO A 181 4.32 2.77 32.27
C PRO A 181 3.66 1.53 32.87
N TYR A 182 4.42 0.43 33.06
CA TYR A 182 3.93 -0.78 33.70
C TYR A 182 4.53 -0.92 35.09
N GLY A 183 3.87 -0.31 36.07
CA GLY A 183 4.21 -0.38 37.48
C GLY A 183 3.02 -0.83 38.35
N GLN A 184 3.06 -2.11 38.71
CA GLN A 184 2.62 -2.69 39.99
C GLN A 184 1.12 -2.76 40.31
N ASN A 185 0.67 -4.01 40.40
CA ASN A 185 -0.60 -4.46 40.95
C ASN A 185 -0.56 -4.37 42.50
N PRO A 186 -1.41 -3.57 43.16
CA PRO A 186 -1.38 -3.37 44.61
C PRO A 186 -2.36 -4.29 45.37
N TYR A 187 -2.18 -5.61 45.24
CA TYR A 187 -2.61 -6.56 46.28
C TYR A 187 -1.38 -7.09 47.01
N GLN A 188 -0.69 -6.18 47.69
CA GLN A 188 -0.28 -6.30 49.09
C GLN A 188 -0.89 -5.11 49.83
#